data_AF-A0A655A8M5-F1
#
_entry.id   AF-A0A655A8M5-F1
#
_cell.length_a   1.000
_cell.length_b   1.000
_cell.length_c   1.000
_cell.angle_alpha   90.00
_cell.angle_beta   90.00
_cell.angle_gamma   90.00
#
_symmetry.space_group_name_H-M   'P 1'
#
loop_
_entity.id
_entity.type
_entity.pdbx_description
1 polymer ?
#
loop_
_entity_poly.entity_id
_entity_poly.type
_entity_poly.pdbx_seq_one_letter_code
_entity_poly.pdbx_strand_id
1 'polypeptide(L)' 'MRHAPFRISLIERDAWLRCMHTAVASIDSETLDDEHRRELLDYLEMAAHSLVNSPF' A
#
# COMPACT_ATOMS: atom_id res chain seq x y z
N MET A 1 -12.14 8.45 11.63
CA MET A 1 -11.25 7.73 10.69
C MET A 1 -11.77 6.32 10.48
N ARG A 2 -11.95 5.86 9.22
CA ARG A 2 -12.51 4.53 8.92
C ARG A 2 -11.62 3.36 9.35
N HIS A 3 -10.30 3.57 9.46
CA HIS A 3 -9.32 2.56 9.89
C HIS A 3 -9.10 2.51 11.42
N ALA A 4 -9.66 3.43 12.19
CA ALA A 4 -9.47 3.50 13.64
C ALA A 4 -9.90 2.23 14.44
N PRO A 5 -10.91 1.45 14.01
CA PRO A 5 -11.28 0.21 14.71
C PRO A 5 -10.26 -0.94 14.62
N PHE A 6 -9.27 -0.85 13.73
CA PHE A 6 -8.27 -1.88 13.51
C PHE A 6 -6.93 -1.43 14.09
N ARG A 7 -6.19 -2.35 14.73
CA ARG A 7 -4.80 -2.10 15.13
C ARG A 7 -3.91 -2.27 13.91
N ILE A 8 -3.31 -1.17 13.47
CA ILE A 8 -2.41 -1.14 12.33
C ILE A 8 -1.06 -0.67 12.85
N SER A 9 -0.16 -1.62 13.11
CA SER A 9 1.25 -1.35 13.40
C SER A 9 2.07 -1.34 12.11
N LEU A 10 3.39 -1.21 12.23
CA LEU A 10 4.31 -1.38 11.10
C LEU A 10 4.23 -2.79 10.49
N ILE A 11 3.87 -3.81 11.29
CA ILE A 11 3.77 -5.20 10.82
C ILE A 11 2.60 -5.35 9.84
N GLU A 12 1.41 -4.86 10.20
CA GLU A 12 0.24 -4.92 9.34
C GLU A 12 0.41 -4.04 8.09
N ARG A 13 1.02 -2.85 8.25
CA ARG A 13 1.38 -1.97 7.12
C ARG A 13 2.25 -2.72 6.11
N ASP A 14 3.33 -3.36 6.57
CA ASP A 14 4.27 -4.04 5.69
C ASP A 14 3.65 -5.28 5.05
N ALA A 15 2.79 -6.00 5.78
CA ALA A 15 2.03 -7.11 5.23
C ALA A 15 1.09 -6.64 4.10
N TRP A 16 0.38 -5.54 4.31
CA TRP A 16 -0.51 -4.97 3.30
C TRP A 16 0.29 -4.47 2.08
N LEU A 17 1.41 -3.78 2.28
CA LEU A 17 2.25 -3.30 1.17
C LEU A 17 2.80 -4.45 0.33
N ARG A 18 3.27 -5.54 0.94
CA ARG A 18 3.70 -6.73 0.19
C ARG A 18 2.59 -7.29 -0.69
N CYS A 19 1.36 -7.36 -0.17
CA CYS A 19 0.20 -7.78 -0.95
C CYS A 19 -0.10 -6.82 -2.10
N MET A 20 -0.04 -5.50 -1.87
CA MET A 20 -0.27 -4.48 -2.90
C MET A 20 0.79 -4.51 -3.99
N HIS A 21 2.08 -4.61 -3.66
CA HIS A 21 3.14 -4.75 -4.66
C HIS A 21 2.92 -6.00 -5.52
N THR A 22 2.54 -7.12 -4.90
CA THR A 22 2.22 -8.37 -5.63
C THR A 22 1.03 -8.18 -6.56
N ALA A 23 -0.02 -7.50 -6.09
CA ALA A 23 -1.22 -7.23 -6.88
C ALA A 23 -0.91 -6.30 -8.07
N VAL A 24 -0.20 -5.18 -7.84
CA VAL A 24 0.19 -4.24 -8.91
C VAL A 24 1.12 -4.92 -9.92
N ALA A 25 2.03 -5.78 -9.47
CA ALA A 25 2.90 -6.56 -10.35
C ALA A 25 2.14 -7.54 -11.27
N SER A 26 0.88 -7.88 -10.96
CA SER A 26 0.06 -8.72 -11.85
C SER A 26 -0.54 -7.97 -13.05
N ILE A 27 -0.49 -6.64 -13.05
CA ILE A 27 -0.99 -5.79 -14.15
C ILE A 27 0.13 -5.60 -15.16
N ASP A 28 -0.13 -5.86 -16.44
CA ASP A 28 0.84 -5.65 -17.52
C ASP A 28 1.18 -4.17 -17.76
N SER A 29 2.27 -3.92 -18.49
CA SER A 29 2.78 -2.58 -18.78
C SER A 29 2.00 -1.85 -19.89
N GLU A 30 1.13 -2.55 -20.65
CA GLU A 30 0.25 -1.92 -21.63
C GLU A 30 -0.92 -1.23 -20.93
N THR A 31 -1.45 -1.86 -19.88
CA THR A 31 -2.51 -1.34 -19.02
C THR A 31 -1.99 -0.32 -18.01
N LEU A 32 -0.82 -0.58 -17.42
CA LEU A 32 -0.21 0.27 -16.41
C LEU A 32 1.29 0.47 -16.69
N ASP A 33 1.59 1.55 -17.40
CA ASP A 33 2.95 1.95 -17.75
C ASP A 33 3.82 2.27 -16.54
N ASP A 34 5.13 2.44 -16.77
CA ASP A 34 6.11 2.61 -15.71
C ASP A 34 5.95 3.90 -14.90
N GLU A 35 5.40 4.96 -15.48
CA GLU A 35 5.19 6.24 -14.80
C GLU A 35 4.01 6.14 -13.84
N HIS A 36 2.86 5.67 -14.34
CA HIS A 36 1.66 5.49 -13.53
C HIS A 36 1.82 4.37 -12.51
N ARG A 37 2.58 3.31 -12.84
CA ARG A 37 2.92 2.25 -11.87
C ARG A 37 3.70 2.82 -10.69
N ARG A 38 4.67 3.69 -10.96
CA ARG A 38 5.47 4.33 -9.91
C ARG A 38 4.60 5.26 -9.08
N GLU A 39 3.82 6.13 -9.71
CA GLU A 39 2.91 7.04 -9.01
C GLU A 39 1.92 6.28 -8.11
N LEU A 40 1.33 5.19 -8.61
CA LEU A 40 0.44 4.34 -7.83
C LEU A 40 1.15 3.73 -6.62
N LEU A 41 2.34 3.15 -6.81
CA LEU A 41 3.09 2.53 -5.72
C LEU A 41 3.52 3.56 -4.67
N ASP A 42 3.99 4.72 -5.08
CA ASP A 42 4.38 5.83 -4.20
C ASP A 42 3.17 6.31 -3.37
N TYR A 43 1.99 6.43 -4.01
CA TYR A 43 0.75 6.77 -3.33
C TYR A 43 0.37 5.72 -2.29
N LEU A 44 0.38 4.43 -2.65
CA LEU A 44 0.01 3.34 -1.75
C LEU A 44 0.95 3.27 -0.54
N GLU A 45 2.25 3.49 -0.74
CA GLU A 45 3.24 3.55 0.34
C GLU A 45 2.95 4.71 1.30
N MET A 46 2.83 5.94 0.79
CA MET A 46 2.50 7.11 1.59
C MET A 46 1.17 6.92 2.36
N ALA A 47 0.13 6.40 1.69
CA ALA A 47 -1.16 6.16 2.30
C ALA A 47 -1.08 5.10 3.41
N ALA A 48 -0.38 3.99 3.20
CA ALA A 48 -0.19 2.95 4.21
C ALA A 48 0.54 3.48 5.45
N HIS A 49 1.57 4.30 5.26
CA HIS A 49 2.26 5.00 6.35
C HIS A 49 1.32 5.92 7.14
N SER A 50 0.45 6.65 6.45
CA SER A 50 -0.50 7.59 7.05
C SER A 50 -1.65 6.90 7.81
N LEU A 51 -1.84 5.60 7.63
CA LEU A 51 -2.90 4.81 8.27
C LEU A 51 -2.43 4.02 9.50
N VAL A 52 -1.13 3.97 9.77
CA VAL A 52 -0.58 3.39 11.01
C VAL A 52 -1.17 4.12 12.21
N ASN A 53 -1.76 3.36 13.15
CA ASN A 53 -2.52 3.91 14.26
C ASN A 53 -2.28 3.19 15.60
N SER A 54 -1.40 2.19 15.63
CA SER A 54 -1.07 1.41 16.82
C SER A 54 0.45 1.22 16.94
N PRO A 55 1.03 1.27 18.15
CA PRO A 55 2.44 0.97 18.36
C PRO A 55 2.77 -0.54 18.28
N PHE A 56 1.76 -1.41 18.37
CA PHE A 56 1.86 -2.87 18.30
C PHE A 56 0.52 -3.52 17.89
#